data_AF-A0A952EVS0-F1
#
_entry.id   AF-A0A952EVS0-F1
#
_cell.length_a   1.000
_cell.length_b   1.000
_cell.length_c   1.000
_cell.angle_alpha   90.00
_cell.angle_beta   90.00
_cell.angle_gamma   90.00
#
_symmetry.space_group_name_H-M   'P 1'
#
loop_
_entity.id
_entity.type
_entity.pdbx_description
1 polymer ?
#
loop_
_entity_poly.entity_id
_entity_poly.type
_entity_poly.pdbx_seq_one_letter_code
_entity_poly.pdbx_strand_id
1 'polypeptide(L)'
;MDLVVGRVAKAHGIAGEVIVEVRTDDPDIRFVAGSSLRGRPSRGGPESRYVIESVRDHGGRLLVRLGGVVDRNAAESLKGTLFVVDSEDLPPIEDPDEFYDHQLEGLHVVTT
;
A
#
# COMPACT_ATOMS: atom_id res chain seq x y z
N MET A 1 10.68 -10.33 -0.27
CA MET A 1 11.22 -8.99 0.08
C MET A 1 10.05 -8.04 0.24
N ASP A 2 10.13 -7.05 1.14
CA ASP A 2 9.02 -6.11 1.30
C ASP A 2 8.99 -5.04 0.21
N LEU A 3 7.85 -4.93 -0.47
CA LEU A 3 7.57 -3.90 -1.46
C LEU A 3 6.59 -2.89 -0.90
N VAL A 4 6.90 -1.59 -1.05
CA VAL A 4 6.02 -0.50 -0.61
C VAL A 4 4.95 -0.25 -1.67
N VAL A 5 3.68 -0.51 -1.32
CA VAL A 5 2.54 -0.33 -2.25
C VAL A 5 1.80 0.99 -2.04
N GLY A 6 1.98 1.63 -0.88
CA GLY A 6 1.44 2.96 -0.64
C GLY A 6 1.89 3.57 0.67
N ARG A 7 1.52 4.84 0.86
CA ARG A 7 1.83 5.61 2.07
C ARG A 7 0.61 6.39 2.53
N VAL A 8 0.31 6.35 3.83
CA VAL A 8 -0.73 7.19 4.42
C VAL A 8 -0.28 8.66 4.40
N ALA A 9 -0.97 9.50 3.64
CA ALA A 9 -0.67 10.92 3.51
C ALA A 9 -1.24 11.74 4.69
N LYS A 10 -2.52 11.51 5.02
CA LYS A 10 -3.27 12.17 6.10
C LYS A 10 -4.63 11.50 6.33
N ALA A 11 -5.31 11.83 7.42
CA ALA A 11 -6.70 11.44 7.61
C ALA A 11 -7.66 12.19 6.67
N HIS A 12 -8.83 11.60 6.46
CA HIS A 12 -9.95 12.17 5.73
C HIS A 12 -11.24 12.09 6.55
N GLY A 13 -11.94 13.22 6.66
CA GLY A 13 -13.20 13.30 7.40
C GLY A 13 -13.06 12.95 8.89
N ILE A 14 -14.16 12.47 9.47
CA ILE A 14 -14.24 12.07 10.89
C ILE A 14 -14.40 10.57 11.11
N ALA A 15 -14.70 9.82 10.04
CA ALA A 15 -15.07 8.40 10.12
C ALA A 15 -13.88 7.42 10.06
N GLY A 16 -12.65 7.92 10.14
CA GLY A 16 -11.43 7.09 10.15
C GLY A 16 -10.86 6.72 8.77
N GLU A 17 -11.33 7.33 7.68
CA GLU A 17 -10.71 7.15 6.37
C GLU A 17 -9.32 7.80 6.31
N VAL A 18 -8.40 7.19 5.56
CA VAL A 18 -7.08 7.74 5.26
C VAL A 18 -6.92 7.97 3.77
N ILE A 19 -6.18 9.01 3.40
CA ILE A 19 -5.73 9.23 2.03
C ILE A 19 -4.42 8.48 1.84
N VAL A 20 -4.35 7.65 0.80
CA VAL A 20 -3.16 6.88 0.46
C VAL A 20 -2.51 7.43 -0.80
N GLU A 21 -1.22 7.73 -0.71
CA GLU A 21 -0.34 7.91 -1.86
C GLU A 21 0.02 6.52 -2.39
N VAL A 22 -0.50 6.19 -3.58
CA VAL A 22 -0.25 4.92 -4.28
C VAL A 22 1.20 4.87 -4.76
N ARG A 23 1.86 3.72 -4.59
CA ARG A 23 3.26 3.46 -5.01
C ARG A 23 3.42 2.11 -5.74
N THR A 24 2.35 1.66 -6.36
CA THR A 24 2.27 0.39 -7.09
C THR A 24 1.54 0.65 -8.39
N ASP A 25 1.87 -0.11 -9.43
CA ASP A 25 1.23 0.03 -10.74
C ASP A 25 -0.16 -0.64 -10.80
N ASP A 26 -0.43 -1.59 -9.89
CA ASP A 26 -1.72 -2.28 -9.75
C ASP A 26 -2.54 -1.87 -8.50
N PRO A 27 -2.91 -0.59 -8.31
CA PRO A 27 -3.64 -0.17 -7.10
C PRO A 27 -4.96 -0.90 -6.91
N ASP A 28 -5.67 -1.18 -7.99
CA ASP A 28 -6.99 -1.83 -7.96
C ASP A 28 -6.93 -3.29 -7.50
N ILE A 29 -5.77 -3.93 -7.59
CA ILE A 29 -5.54 -5.29 -7.09
C ILE A 29 -5.02 -5.23 -5.64
N ARG A 30 -4.17 -4.26 -5.32
CA ARG A 30 -3.54 -4.14 -3.99
C ARG A 30 -4.47 -3.57 -2.93
N PHE A 31 -5.36 -2.65 -3.30
CA PHE A 31 -6.25 -1.95 -2.37
C PHE A 31 -7.71 -2.36 -2.56
N VAL A 32 -8.01 -3.63 -2.27
CA VAL A 32 -9.36 -4.20 -2.34
C VAL A 32 -9.93 -4.45 -0.95
N ALA A 33 -11.23 -4.24 -0.78
CA ALA A 33 -11.91 -4.60 0.47
C ALA A 33 -11.72 -6.09 0.80
N GLY A 34 -11.40 -6.39 2.05
CA GLY A 34 -11.06 -7.72 2.53
C GLY A 34 -9.56 -8.05 2.48
N SER A 35 -8.78 -7.34 1.66
CA SER A 35 -7.32 -7.52 1.62
C SER A 35 -6.65 -7.02 2.90
N SER A 36 -5.57 -7.69 3.29
CA SER A 36 -4.79 -7.36 4.47
C SER A 36 -3.46 -6.71 4.06
N LEU A 37 -3.19 -5.52 4.60
CA LEU A 37 -1.92 -4.80 4.42
C LEU A 37 -1.08 -4.85 5.70
N ARG A 38 0.23 -4.95 5.56
CA ARG A 38 1.17 -4.67 6.67
C ARG A 38 1.48 -3.18 6.66
N GLY A 39 1.21 -2.50 7.77
CA GLY A 39 1.55 -1.11 7.99
C GLY A 39 2.82 -0.98 8.82
N ARG A 40 3.84 -0.36 8.24
CA ARG A 40 5.11 -0.01 8.89
C ARG A 40 5.11 1.47 9.29
N PRO A 41 5.12 1.81 10.59
CA PRO A 41 5.14 3.21 11.03
C PRO A 41 6.42 3.95 10.59
N SER A 42 6.28 5.20 10.13
CA SER A 42 7.43 6.01 9.69
C SER A 42 8.38 6.44 10.81
N ARG A 43 7.92 6.44 12.07
CA ARG A 43 8.69 6.90 13.24
C ARG A 43 9.33 5.77 14.04
N GLY A 44 9.39 4.56 13.45
CA GLY A 44 9.74 3.34 14.18
C GLY A 44 8.58 2.84 15.04
N GLY A 45 8.60 1.54 15.36
CA GLY A 45 7.52 0.86 16.07
C GLY A 45 7.20 -0.49 15.43
N PRO A 46 6.37 -1.30 16.09
CA PRO A 46 5.97 -2.60 15.56
C PRO A 46 5.13 -2.42 14.30
N GLU A 47 5.31 -3.33 13.34
CA GLU A 47 4.39 -3.45 12.22
C GLU A 47 3.02 -3.90 12.72
N SER A 48 1.98 -3.41 12.06
CA SER A 48 0.59 -3.76 12.35
C SER A 48 -0.11 -4.21 11.09
N ARG A 49 -1.02 -5.17 11.21
CA ARG A 49 -1.82 -5.67 10.10
C ARG A 49 -3.17 -4.94 10.06
N TYR A 50 -3.57 -4.47 8.88
CA TYR A 50 -4.83 -3.77 8.67
C TYR A 50 -5.63 -4.45 7.57
N VAL A 51 -6.89 -4.77 7.84
CA VAL A 51 -7.83 -5.22 6.80
C VAL A 51 -8.46 -4.00 6.17
N ILE A 52 -8.52 -3.95 4.84
CA ILE A 52 -9.24 -2.88 4.13
C ILE A 52 -10.74 -3.16 4.24
N GLU A 53 -11.50 -2.25 4.82
CA GLU A 53 -12.97 -2.34 4.89
C GLU A 53 -13.62 -1.79 3.60
N SER A 54 -13.08 -0.70 3.06
CA SER A 54 -13.55 -0.11 1.80
C SER A 54 -12.48 0.75 1.14
N VAL A 55 -12.54 0.85 -0.18
CA VAL A 55 -11.73 1.75 -0.99
C VAL A 55 -12.63 2.59 -1.88
N ARG A 56 -12.26 3.85 -2.12
CA ARG A 56 -12.91 4.70 -3.12
C ARG A 56 -12.01 5.82 -3.61
N ASP A 57 -12.20 6.23 -4.85
CA ASP A 57 -11.60 7.45 -5.38
C ASP A 57 -12.36 8.70 -4.96
N HIS A 58 -11.62 9.76 -4.66
CA HIS A 58 -12.18 11.08 -4.43
C HIS A 58 -11.22 12.20 -4.85
N GLY A 59 -11.50 12.82 -5.98
CA GLY A 59 -10.71 13.95 -6.49
C GLY A 59 -9.26 13.58 -6.82
N GLY A 60 -9.06 12.43 -7.46
CA GLY A 60 -7.73 11.91 -7.83
C GLY A 60 -6.91 11.40 -6.65
N ARG A 61 -7.58 10.99 -5.56
CA ARG A 61 -6.95 10.45 -4.36
C ARG A 61 -7.66 9.16 -3.95
N LEU A 62 -6.88 8.17 -3.54
CA LEU A 62 -7.40 6.92 -3.00
C LEU A 62 -7.72 7.08 -1.52
N LEU A 63 -8.98 6.88 -1.16
CA LEU A 63 -9.43 6.85 0.23
C LEU A 63 -9.62 5.41 0.65
N VAL A 64 -9.03 5.06 1.79
CA VAL A 64 -9.05 3.71 2.33
C VAL A 64 -9.60 3.75 3.75
N ARG A 65 -10.57 2.88 4.04
CA ARG A 65 -11.05 2.60 5.39
C ARG A 65 -10.39 1.32 5.88
N LEU A 66 -9.82 1.36 7.07
CA LEU A 66 -9.08 0.24 7.65
C LEU A 66 -9.82 -0.28 8.89
N GLY A 67 -9.83 -1.59 9.05
CA GLY A 67 -10.37 -2.25 10.23
C GLY A 67 -9.71 -1.74 11.50
N GLY A 68 -10.52 -1.37 12.48
CA GLY A 68 -10.07 -0.81 13.75
C GLY A 68 -9.70 0.69 13.73
N VAL A 69 -9.74 1.35 12.57
CA VAL A 69 -9.51 2.79 12.43
C VAL A 69 -10.86 3.49 12.26
N VAL A 70 -11.49 3.82 13.39
CA VAL A 70 -12.91 4.23 13.42
C VAL A 70 -13.13 5.74 13.54
N ASP A 71 -12.08 6.51 13.82
CA ASP A 71 -12.17 7.95 13.98
C ASP A 71 -10.96 8.70 13.38
N ARG A 72 -11.07 10.03 13.35
CA ARG A 72 -10.02 10.91 12.81
C ARG A 72 -8.70 10.79 13.56
N ASN A 73 -8.72 10.61 14.88
CA ASN A 73 -7.49 10.58 15.68
C ASN A 73 -6.69 9.31 15.39
N ALA A 74 -7.39 8.16 15.32
CA ALA A 74 -6.82 6.89 14.89
C ALA A 74 -6.23 7.02 13.47
N ALA A 75 -6.98 7.60 12.52
CA ALA A 75 -6.49 7.81 11.17
C ALA A 75 -5.27 8.75 11.08
N GLU A 76 -5.26 9.86 11.84
CA GLU A 76 -4.12 10.78 11.90
C GLU A 76 -2.87 10.13 12.51
N SER A 77 -3.03 9.21 13.47
CA SER A 77 -1.92 8.47 14.05
C SER A 77 -1.18 7.60 13.03
N LEU A 78 -1.85 7.22 11.94
CA LEU A 78 -1.26 6.45 10.85
C LEU A 78 -0.51 7.31 9.85
N LYS A 79 -0.50 8.64 9.98
CA LYS A 79 0.16 9.53 9.02
C LYS A 79 1.64 9.14 8.81
N GLY A 80 1.98 8.91 7.54
CA GLY A 80 3.31 8.49 7.11
C GLY A 80 3.55 6.98 7.17
N THR A 81 2.63 6.18 7.70
CA THR A 81 2.73 4.71 7.67
C THR A 81 2.86 4.22 6.23
N LEU A 82 3.80 3.31 6.00
CA LEU A 82 3.99 2.64 4.71
C LEU A 82 3.20 1.35 4.71
N PHE A 83 2.41 1.12 3.66
CA PHE A 83 1.83 -0.18 3.40
C PHE A 83 2.79 -1.01 2.57
N VAL A 84 3.08 -2.21 3.07
CA VAL A 84 4.01 -3.14 2.45
C VAL A 84 3.37 -4.51 2.25
N VAL A 85 3.78 -5.18 1.18
CA VAL A 85 3.43 -6.58 0.85
C VAL A 85 4.73 -7.37 0.65
N ASP A 86 4.68 -8.69 0.82
CA ASP A 86 5.83 -9.49 0.41
C ASP A 86 5.83 -9.61 -1.13
N SER A 87 7.02 -9.56 -1.74
CA SER A 87 7.20 -9.85 -3.16
C SER A 87 6.73 -11.26 -3.51
N GLU A 88 6.74 -12.19 -2.55
CA GLU A 88 6.19 -13.55 -2.72
C GLU A 88 4.65 -13.57 -2.82
N ASP A 89 3.96 -12.53 -2.35
CA ASP A 89 2.50 -12.39 -2.44
C ASP A 89 2.06 -11.74 -3.76
N LEU A 90 2.99 -11.42 -4.66
CA LEU A 90 2.67 -10.86 -5.97
C LEU A 90 2.00 -11.91 -6.85
N PRO A 91 0.99 -11.52 -7.66
CA PRO A 91 0.45 -12.42 -8.65
C PRO A 91 1.56 -12.89 -9.61
N PRO A 92 1.50 -14.13 -10.11
CA PRO A 92 2.44 -14.58 -11.11
C PRO A 92 2.29 -13.73 -12.37
N ILE A 93 3.43 -13.37 -12.97
CA ILE A 93 3.46 -12.72 -14.28
C ILE A 93 3.11 -13.77 -15.35
N GLU A 94 2.13 -13.47 -16.20
CA GLU A 94 1.72 -14.37 -17.28
C GLU A 94 2.58 -14.22 -18.54
N ASP A 95 3.11 -13.02 -18.80
CA ASP A 95 3.97 -12.72 -19.94
C ASP A 95 5.46 -12.94 -19.58
N PRO A 96 6.19 -13.85 -20.26
CA PRO A 96 7.60 -14.09 -19.96
C PRO A 96 8.52 -12.87 -20.21
N ASP A 97 8.06 -11.85 -20.93
CA ASP A 97 8.80 -10.61 -21.21
C ASP A 97 8.47 -9.48 -20.22
N GLU A 98 7.56 -9.70 -19.27
CA GLU A 98 7.23 -8.76 -18.19
C GLU A 98 8.02 -9.07 -16.91
N PHE A 99 8.49 -8.01 -16.24
CA PHE A 99 9.32 -8.12 -15.05
C PHE A 99 8.90 -7.08 -14.02
N TYR A 100 8.90 -7.46 -12.75
CA TYR A 100 8.82 -6.50 -11.66
C TYR A 100 10.16 -5.78 -11.48
N ASP A 101 10.13 -4.51 -11.08
CA ASP A 101 11.33 -3.68 -10.86
C ASP A 101 12.41 -4.38 -10.01
N HIS A 102 12.00 -5.09 -8.95
CA HIS A 102 12.91 -5.80 -8.04
C HIS A 102 13.64 -6.98 -8.71
N GLN A 103 13.12 -7.50 -9.82
CA GLN A 103 13.77 -8.55 -10.61
C GLN A 103 14.85 -7.99 -11.53
N LEU A 104 14.83 -6.68 -11.80
CA LEU A 104 15.82 -5.99 -12.61
C LEU A 104 17.02 -5.51 -11.78
N GLU A 105 16.86 -5.38 -10.45
CA GLU A 105 17.94 -5.01 -9.54
C GLU A 105 19.11 -6.03 -9.59
N GLY A 106 20.32 -5.56 -9.87
CA GLY A 106 21.53 -6.40 -9.92
C GLY A 106 21.84 -7.04 -11.27
N LEU A 107 20.99 -6.86 -12.29
CA LEU A 107 21.30 -7.28 -13.66
C LEU A 107 22.34 -6.35 -14.31
N HIS A 108 23.19 -6.93 -15.16
CA HIS A 108 24.19 -6.17 -15.93
C HIS A 108 23.63 -5.73 -17.28
N VAL A 109 23.63 -4.41 -17.54
CA VAL A 109 23.26 -3.86 -18.84
C VAL A 109 24.43 -4.00 -19.82
N VAL A 110 24.21 -4.69 -20.94
CA VAL A 110 25.19 -4.83 -22.03
C VAL A 110 24.67 -4.09 -23.26
N THR A 111 25.52 -3.26 -23.87
CA THR A 111 25.23 -2.57 -25.14
C THR A 111 25.94 -3.29 -26.29
N THR A 112 25.35 -3.26 -27.48
CA THR A 112 25.94 -3.81 -28.72
C THR A 112 26.40 -2.67 -29.62
#